data_AF-A0A832LWG9-F1
#
_entry.id   AF-A0A832LWG9-F1
#
_cell.length_a   1.000
_cell.length_b   1.000
_cell.length_c   1.000
_cell.angle_alpha   90.00
_cell.angle_beta   90.00
_cell.angle_gamma   90.00
#
_symmetry.space_group_name_H-M   'P 1'
#
loop_
_entity.id
_entity.type
_entity.pdbx_description
1 polymer ?
#
loop_
_entity_poly.entity_id
_entity_poly.type
_entity_poly.pdbx_seq_one_letter_code
_entity_poly.pdbx_strand_id
1 'polypeptide(L)'
;MKTGEISKQPSFITKEPFPFYQKILKCMKRQRKRLSYMKKRKIKSVFKGMWLKTLLFSLLLGLNLLNTNGLAGGGKMKIYVPGIPDKGKFPLKYVMRPAGGENISPPIKWENIPGGTKSLVLVCVDIHPIARNWIHWVVINIPPEVSEFKEGDSLRNIKAPALELKNSYGFKGYGGPQPPPGTGDHPYIFKLFALRVPEIKLSSQPSYEEILKAVRPHLLEEAEFTLYFGR
;
A
#
# COMPACT_ATOMS: atom_id res chain seq x y z
N MET A 1 78.21 -8.72 -16.29
CA MET A 1 77.26 -8.45 -17.39
C MET A 1 76.52 -7.16 -17.02
N LYS A 2 76.99 -6.03 -17.54
CA LYS A 2 76.33 -5.18 -18.57
C LYS A 2 75.07 -4.45 -18.05
N THR A 3 75.22 -3.16 -17.70
CA THR A 3 74.79 -1.93 -18.44
C THR A 3 73.36 -1.52 -18.05
N GLY A 4 73.00 -0.27 -17.75
CA GLY A 4 73.64 1.05 -17.83
C GLY A 4 72.76 2.06 -17.06
N GLU A 5 73.36 3.12 -16.51
CA GLU A 5 73.17 4.54 -16.90
C GLU A 5 71.70 4.97 -17.11
N ILE A 6 71.22 6.05 -16.48
CA ILE A 6 71.40 7.41 -17.02
C ILE A 6 71.37 8.47 -15.90
N SER A 7 72.27 9.44 -16.09
CA SER A 7 72.51 10.62 -15.27
C SER A 7 71.63 11.83 -15.67
N LYS A 8 71.30 12.61 -14.62
CA LYS A 8 71.16 14.08 -14.50
C LYS A 8 70.49 14.94 -15.59
N GLN A 9 69.38 15.59 -15.18
CA GLN A 9 69.00 17.04 -15.21
C GLN A 9 69.51 17.97 -16.36
N PRO A 10 68.75 19.01 -16.80
CA PRO A 10 68.15 20.02 -15.90
C PRO A 10 66.82 20.68 -16.31
N SER A 11 66.23 21.36 -15.31
CA SER A 11 65.15 22.33 -15.41
C SER A 11 65.65 23.70 -15.91
N PHE A 12 64.99 24.29 -16.92
CA PHE A 12 64.99 25.74 -17.18
C PHE A 12 63.67 26.19 -17.85
N ILE A 13 62.84 26.91 -17.08
CA ILE A 13 62.14 28.19 -17.35
C ILE A 13 61.96 28.53 -18.85
N THR A 14 60.74 28.75 -19.37
CA THR A 14 60.12 30.10 -19.43
C THR A 14 58.59 30.10 -19.31
N LYS A 15 58.08 31.07 -18.54
CA LYS A 15 56.67 31.43 -18.35
C LYS A 15 56.27 32.49 -19.38
N GLU A 16 55.91 32.09 -20.59
CA GLU A 16 55.27 32.98 -21.57
C GLU A 16 54.05 32.24 -22.16
N PRO A 17 52.81 32.70 -21.94
CA PRO A 17 51.64 32.03 -22.50
C PRO A 17 51.65 32.16 -24.02
N PHE A 18 51.65 31.01 -24.71
CA PHE A 18 51.59 30.90 -26.17
C PHE A 18 50.56 31.87 -26.80
N PRO A 19 50.87 32.54 -27.93
CA PRO A 19 50.00 33.51 -28.62
C PRO A 19 48.58 32.99 -28.93
N PHE A 20 48.43 31.67 -29.03
CA PHE A 20 47.16 30.98 -29.22
C PHE A 20 46.19 31.17 -28.05
N TYR A 21 46.68 31.17 -26.80
CA TYR A 21 45.85 31.26 -25.59
C TYR A 21 45.27 32.67 -25.40
N GLN A 22 46.02 33.72 -25.76
CA GLN A 22 45.52 35.10 -25.75
C GLN A 22 44.39 35.33 -26.76
N LYS A 23 44.44 34.64 -27.91
CA LYS A 23 43.40 34.71 -28.96
C LYS A 23 42.08 34.06 -28.48
N ILE A 24 42.18 32.95 -27.76
CA ILE A 24 41.03 32.27 -27.14
C ILE A 24 40.40 33.13 -26.04
N LEU A 25 41.19 33.73 -25.15
CA LEU A 25 40.67 34.61 -24.08
C LEU A 25 40.00 35.88 -24.62
N LYS A 26 40.54 36.49 -25.70
CA LYS A 26 39.87 37.60 -26.40
C LYS A 26 38.53 37.16 -27.01
N CYS A 27 38.46 35.96 -27.61
CA CYS A 27 37.22 35.41 -28.16
C CYS A 27 36.15 35.18 -27.07
N MET A 28 36.53 34.56 -25.95
CA MET A 28 35.62 34.29 -24.83
C MET A 28 35.08 35.56 -24.18
N LYS A 29 35.92 36.59 -23.98
CA LYS A 29 35.47 37.91 -23.45
C LYS A 29 34.49 38.60 -24.41
N ARG A 30 34.67 38.46 -25.73
CA ARG A 30 33.75 39.00 -26.75
C ARG A 30 32.40 38.27 -26.75
N GLN A 31 32.39 36.95 -26.58
CA GLN A 31 31.15 36.18 -26.48
C GLN A 31 30.36 36.47 -25.19
N ARG A 32 31.04 36.67 -24.05
CA ARG A 32 30.39 37.00 -22.77
C ARG A 32 29.68 38.37 -22.81
N LYS A 33 30.28 39.38 -23.44
CA LYS A 33 29.62 40.69 -23.66
C LYS A 33 28.42 40.59 -24.59
N ARG A 34 28.49 39.76 -25.63
CA ARG A 34 27.38 39.55 -26.60
C ARG A 34 26.17 38.85 -25.95
N LEU A 35 26.41 37.85 -25.09
CA LEU A 35 25.36 37.17 -24.31
C LEU A 35 24.70 38.10 -23.28
N SER A 36 25.47 38.95 -22.59
CA SER A 36 24.93 39.95 -21.66
C SER A 36 24.07 41.01 -22.36
N TYR A 37 24.49 41.49 -23.53
CA TYR A 37 23.73 42.42 -24.35
C TYR A 37 22.41 41.82 -24.88
N MET A 38 22.42 40.55 -25.30
CA MET A 38 21.22 39.84 -25.76
C MET A 38 20.22 39.57 -24.61
N LYS A 39 20.69 39.27 -23.40
CA LYS A 39 19.82 39.05 -22.22
C LYS A 39 19.10 40.34 -21.80
N LYS A 40 19.75 41.49 -21.91
CA LYS A 40 19.13 42.82 -21.63
C LYS A 40 18.10 43.25 -22.68
N ARG A 41 18.23 42.82 -23.94
CA ARG A 41 17.32 43.22 -25.02
C ARG A 41 16.00 42.42 -25.04
N LYS A 42 16.02 41.15 -24.61
CA LYS A 42 14.81 40.30 -24.53
C LYS A 42 13.87 40.68 -23.37
N ILE A 43 14.39 41.35 -22.33
CA ILE A 43 13.63 41.73 -21.13
C ILE A 43 12.81 43.02 -21.32
N LYS A 44 13.16 43.88 -22.28
CA LYS A 44 12.44 45.16 -22.52
C LYS A 44 11.29 45.10 -23.55
N SER A 45 11.00 43.93 -24.12
CA SER A 45 10.06 43.81 -25.26
C SER A 45 8.74 43.08 -24.95
N VAL A 46 8.53 42.59 -23.73
CA VAL A 46 7.30 41.84 -23.36
C VAL A 46 6.41 42.61 -22.38
N PHE A 47 6.84 43.79 -21.91
CA PHE A 47 6.13 44.59 -20.90
C PHE A 47 5.41 45.84 -21.46
N LYS A 48 4.86 45.75 -22.67
CA LYS A 48 3.90 46.75 -23.18
C LYS A 48 2.73 46.02 -23.83
N GLY A 49 1.57 46.01 -23.18
CA GLY A 49 0.30 45.74 -23.85
C GLY A 49 -0.59 44.62 -23.31
N MET A 50 -0.58 44.29 -22.02
CA MET A 50 -1.51 43.29 -21.46
C MET A 50 -2.15 43.75 -20.14
N TRP A 51 -2.73 44.96 -20.13
CA TRP A 51 -3.43 45.53 -18.97
C TRP A 51 -4.79 46.15 -19.33
N LEU A 52 -5.49 45.62 -20.35
CA LEU A 52 -6.84 46.12 -20.70
C LEU A 52 -7.82 45.08 -21.28
N LYS A 53 -7.69 43.78 -20.96
CA LYS A 53 -8.66 42.74 -21.39
C LYS A 53 -9.00 41.68 -20.33
N THR A 54 -8.86 41.98 -19.04
CA THR A 54 -9.16 41.04 -17.94
C THR A 54 -10.09 41.66 -16.89
N LEU A 55 -11.24 42.18 -17.33
CA LEU A 55 -12.33 42.59 -16.42
C LEU A 55 -13.72 42.14 -16.88
N LEU A 56 -13.80 41.26 -17.88
CA LEU A 56 -15.06 40.68 -18.39
C LEU A 56 -14.94 39.17 -18.64
N PHE A 57 -14.14 38.49 -17.83
CA PHE A 57 -14.08 37.02 -17.80
C PHE A 57 -14.11 36.46 -16.37
N SER A 58 -14.71 37.22 -15.44
CA SER A 58 -14.88 36.83 -14.04
C SER A 58 -16.34 36.66 -13.62
N LEU A 59 -17.27 36.53 -14.58
CA LEU A 59 -18.71 36.39 -14.28
C LEU A 59 -19.40 35.27 -15.07
N LEU A 60 -18.66 34.22 -15.45
CA LEU A 60 -19.20 32.99 -16.04
C LEU A 60 -18.43 31.75 -15.57
N LEU A 61 -18.02 31.75 -14.30
CA LEU A 61 -17.74 30.53 -13.52
C LEU A 61 -18.73 30.47 -12.35
N GLY A 62 -20.00 30.74 -12.63
CA GLY A 62 -21.10 30.49 -11.72
C GLY A 62 -21.52 29.02 -11.85
N LEU A 63 -21.45 28.31 -10.72
CA LEU A 63 -22.16 27.07 -10.42
C LEU A 63 -22.11 25.94 -11.48
N ASN A 64 -21.10 25.08 -11.36
CA ASN A 64 -21.30 23.64 -11.48
C ASN A 64 -20.61 22.94 -10.29
N LEU A 65 -21.00 23.34 -9.07
CA LEU A 65 -20.88 22.49 -7.90
C LEU A 65 -22.21 21.75 -7.82
N LEU A 66 -22.26 20.54 -8.38
CA LEU A 66 -23.13 19.43 -8.01
C LEU A 66 -22.82 18.31 -9.00
N ASN A 67 -21.87 17.44 -8.64
CA ASN A 67 -22.15 16.02 -8.44
C ASN A 67 -20.84 15.29 -8.11
N THR A 68 -20.44 15.32 -6.85
CA THR A 68 -19.63 14.24 -6.28
C THR A 68 -20.40 13.67 -5.10
N ASN A 69 -21.44 12.90 -5.39
CA ASN A 69 -21.85 11.82 -4.50
C ASN A 69 -20.76 10.74 -4.55
N GLY A 70 -19.60 11.06 -3.98
CA GLY A 70 -18.58 10.11 -3.59
C GLY A 70 -18.46 10.26 -2.10
N LEU A 71 -19.17 9.43 -1.34
CA LEU A 71 -18.86 9.16 0.07
C LEU A 71 -17.47 8.51 0.12
N ALA A 72 -16.43 9.29 -0.15
CA ALA A 72 -15.08 8.95 0.24
C ALA A 72 -15.00 9.32 1.72
N GLY A 73 -15.44 8.40 2.58
CA GLY A 73 -15.13 8.46 4.00
C GLY A 73 -13.62 8.52 4.14
N GLY A 74 -13.07 9.67 4.51
CA GLY A 74 -11.62 9.94 4.60
C GLY A 74 -10.92 9.24 5.78
N GLY A 75 -11.47 8.13 6.27
CA GLY A 75 -10.89 7.32 7.33
C GLY A 75 -10.12 6.14 6.75
N LYS A 76 -9.04 5.72 7.43
CA LYS A 76 -8.38 4.44 7.16
C LYS A 76 -9.38 3.30 7.37
N MET A 77 -9.37 2.31 6.47
CA MET A 77 -10.17 1.09 6.61
C MET A 77 -9.86 0.41 7.93
N LYS A 78 -10.89 -0.09 8.61
CA LYS A 78 -10.78 -0.79 9.89
C LYS A 78 -11.51 -2.11 9.82
N ILE A 79 -10.99 -3.09 10.54
CA ILE A 79 -11.67 -4.34 10.89
C ILE A 79 -11.56 -4.51 12.40
N TYR A 80 -12.58 -5.05 13.06
CA TYR A 80 -12.57 -5.29 14.51
C TYR A 80 -13.64 -6.29 14.95
N VAL A 81 -13.46 -6.84 16.15
CA VAL A 81 -14.51 -7.57 16.87
C VAL A 81 -15.18 -6.62 17.86
N PRO A 82 -16.49 -6.35 17.76
CA PRO A 82 -17.18 -5.44 18.67
C PRO A 82 -17.00 -5.84 20.14
N GLY A 83 -16.66 -4.86 20.98
CA GLY A 83 -16.48 -5.06 22.43
C GLY A 83 -15.14 -5.69 22.83
N ILE A 84 -14.22 -5.94 21.89
CA ILE A 84 -12.88 -6.45 22.19
C ILE A 84 -11.83 -5.47 21.66
N PRO A 85 -10.85 -5.04 22.48
CA PRO A 85 -9.77 -4.21 21.97
C PRO A 85 -8.86 -5.01 21.03
N ASP A 86 -8.18 -4.30 20.12
CA ASP A 86 -7.10 -4.91 19.34
C ASP A 86 -6.03 -5.47 20.28
N LYS A 87 -5.47 -6.63 19.92
CA LYS A 87 -4.56 -7.43 20.75
C LYS A 87 -5.21 -7.94 22.05
N GLY A 88 -6.53 -7.93 22.12
CA GLY A 88 -7.30 -8.51 23.22
C GLY A 88 -7.28 -10.04 23.24
N LYS A 89 -7.89 -10.63 24.26
CA LYS A 89 -8.03 -12.07 24.39
C LYS A 89 -9.17 -12.60 23.53
N PHE A 90 -8.98 -13.79 22.97
CA PHE A 90 -10.02 -14.52 22.25
C PHE A 90 -11.05 -15.08 23.25
N PRO A 91 -12.35 -14.73 23.14
CA PRO A 91 -13.38 -15.32 23.97
C PRO A 91 -13.53 -16.83 23.71
N LEU A 92 -13.72 -17.62 24.78
CA LEU A 92 -13.79 -19.08 24.70
C LEU A 92 -14.87 -19.59 23.73
N LYS A 93 -16.03 -18.95 23.63
CA LYS A 93 -17.08 -19.39 22.70
C LYS A 93 -16.63 -19.44 21.23
N TYR A 94 -15.63 -18.65 20.85
CA TYR A 94 -15.07 -18.67 19.50
C TYR A 94 -13.90 -19.65 19.33
N VAL A 95 -13.38 -20.24 20.41
CA VAL A 95 -12.28 -21.22 20.40
C VAL A 95 -12.80 -22.59 19.97
N MET A 96 -11.94 -23.44 19.41
CA MET A 96 -12.31 -24.83 19.06
C MET A 96 -12.74 -25.65 20.29
N ARG A 97 -13.69 -26.57 20.10
CA ARG A 97 -14.20 -27.44 21.17
C ARG A 97 -13.12 -28.23 21.90
N PRO A 98 -12.13 -28.86 21.22
CA PRO A 98 -11.03 -29.55 21.90
C PRO A 98 -10.08 -28.64 22.70
N ALA A 99 -10.20 -27.32 22.55
CA ALA A 99 -9.49 -26.32 23.34
C ALA A 99 -10.41 -25.61 24.36
N GLY A 100 -11.60 -26.15 24.62
CA GLY A 100 -12.53 -25.67 25.65
C GLY A 100 -13.54 -24.62 25.18
N GLY A 101 -13.65 -24.39 23.87
CA GLY A 101 -14.61 -23.44 23.29
C GLY A 101 -15.84 -24.07 22.64
N GLU A 102 -16.58 -23.27 21.87
CA GLU A 102 -17.81 -23.71 21.18
C GLU A 102 -17.67 -23.76 19.64
N ASN A 103 -16.56 -23.23 19.12
CA ASN A 103 -16.26 -23.05 17.70
C ASN A 103 -17.29 -22.21 16.93
N ILE A 104 -17.74 -21.11 17.54
CA ILE A 104 -18.65 -20.14 16.92
C ILE A 104 -17.82 -19.07 16.22
N SER A 105 -18.13 -18.70 14.97
CA SER A 105 -17.40 -17.61 14.30
C SER A 105 -17.66 -16.27 15.02
N PRO A 106 -16.63 -15.45 15.30
CA PRO A 106 -16.80 -14.17 15.97
C PRO A 106 -17.60 -13.18 15.11
N PRO A 107 -18.32 -12.23 15.72
CA PRO A 107 -18.84 -11.07 14.98
C PRO A 107 -17.65 -10.22 14.52
N ILE A 108 -17.57 -9.94 13.24
CA ILE A 108 -16.51 -9.13 12.63
C ILE A 108 -17.16 -7.97 11.92
N LYS A 109 -16.74 -6.75 12.23
CA LYS A 109 -17.20 -5.53 11.58
C LYS A 109 -16.04 -4.83 10.89
N TRP A 110 -16.35 -4.10 9.83
CA TRP A 110 -15.41 -3.22 9.19
C TRP A 110 -16.04 -1.90 8.75
N GLU A 111 -15.20 -0.88 8.68
CA GLU A 111 -15.60 0.50 8.42
C GLU A 111 -14.63 1.16 7.46
N ASN A 112 -15.08 2.25 6.84
CA ASN A 112 -14.29 3.09 5.94
C ASN A 112 -13.68 2.30 4.77
N ILE A 113 -14.48 1.47 4.11
CA ILE A 113 -14.05 0.79 2.87
C ILE A 113 -13.66 1.86 1.84
N PRO A 114 -12.47 1.79 1.22
CA PRO A 114 -12.02 2.81 0.28
C PRO A 114 -12.89 2.84 -0.98
N GLY A 115 -13.06 4.04 -1.54
CA GLY A 115 -13.77 4.22 -2.81
C GLY A 115 -13.13 3.41 -3.94
N GLY A 116 -13.96 2.86 -4.83
CA GLY A 116 -13.52 1.99 -5.93
C GLY A 116 -13.36 0.52 -5.58
N THR A 117 -13.61 0.13 -4.32
CA THR A 117 -13.70 -1.28 -3.92
C THR A 117 -14.84 -1.97 -4.64
N LYS A 118 -14.53 -3.13 -5.25
CA LYS A 118 -15.50 -3.99 -5.93
C LYS A 118 -15.71 -5.33 -5.23
N SER A 119 -14.77 -5.75 -4.39
CA SER A 119 -14.94 -6.89 -3.49
C SER A 119 -14.00 -6.78 -2.29
N LEU A 120 -14.32 -7.50 -1.22
CA LEU A 120 -13.45 -7.69 -0.06
C LEU A 120 -13.04 -9.17 0.07
N VAL A 121 -11.90 -9.38 0.72
CA VAL A 121 -11.42 -10.70 1.14
C VAL A 121 -11.12 -10.65 2.64
N LEU A 122 -11.70 -11.55 3.41
CA LEU A 122 -11.42 -11.74 4.83
C LEU A 122 -10.55 -12.99 5.02
N VAL A 123 -9.49 -12.87 5.81
CA VAL A 123 -8.65 -13.99 6.25
C VAL A 123 -8.43 -13.91 7.75
N CYS A 124 -8.64 -15.01 8.48
CA CYS A 124 -8.11 -15.20 9.82
C CYS A 124 -6.92 -16.14 9.74
N VAL A 125 -5.73 -15.69 10.13
CA VAL A 125 -4.48 -16.45 10.06
C VAL A 125 -3.71 -16.38 11.38
N ASP A 126 -3.21 -17.53 11.83
CA ASP A 126 -2.29 -17.66 12.96
C ASP A 126 -0.84 -17.61 12.43
N ILE A 127 -0.16 -16.50 12.72
CA ILE A 127 1.22 -16.27 12.29
C ILE A 127 2.26 -16.71 13.33
N HIS A 128 1.84 -17.41 14.39
CA HIS A 128 2.79 -17.98 15.34
C HIS A 128 3.76 -18.92 14.61
N PRO A 129 5.07 -18.91 14.93
CA PRO A 129 6.05 -19.77 14.25
C PRO A 129 5.68 -21.27 14.26
N ILE A 130 4.99 -21.72 15.32
CA ILE A 130 4.52 -23.10 15.44
C ILE A 130 3.32 -23.39 14.53
N ALA A 131 2.44 -22.40 14.32
CA ALA A 131 1.26 -22.54 13.48
C ALA A 131 1.59 -22.50 11.98
N ARG A 132 2.68 -21.83 11.59
CA ARG A 132 3.17 -21.72 10.20
C ARG A 132 2.10 -21.14 9.25
N ASN A 133 1.55 -19.97 9.58
CA ASN A 133 0.48 -19.30 8.83
C ASN A 133 -0.79 -20.15 8.71
N TRP A 134 -1.26 -20.72 9.82
CA TRP A 134 -2.46 -21.56 9.84
C TRP A 134 -3.69 -20.72 9.55
N ILE A 135 -4.44 -21.06 8.50
CA ILE A 135 -5.65 -20.34 8.11
C ILE A 135 -6.82 -20.90 8.91
N HIS A 136 -7.42 -20.04 9.73
CA HIS A 136 -8.61 -20.32 10.53
C HIS A 136 -9.89 -20.00 9.78
N TRP A 137 -9.85 -19.01 8.88
CA TRP A 137 -11.02 -18.62 8.09
C TRP A 137 -10.58 -17.89 6.83
N VAL A 138 -11.26 -18.13 5.72
CA VAL A 138 -11.07 -17.38 4.47
C VAL A 138 -12.41 -17.21 3.77
N VAL A 139 -12.75 -15.97 3.46
CA VAL A 139 -13.96 -15.58 2.72
C VAL A 139 -13.54 -14.67 1.58
N ILE A 140 -13.87 -15.05 0.35
CA ILE A 140 -13.55 -14.27 -0.85
C ILE A 140 -14.81 -13.66 -1.45
N ASN A 141 -14.62 -12.66 -2.30
CA ASN A 141 -15.65 -12.06 -3.15
C ASN A 141 -16.83 -11.49 -2.34
N ILE A 142 -16.53 -10.95 -1.16
CA ILE A 142 -17.51 -10.29 -0.31
C ILE A 142 -17.92 -8.98 -1.01
N PRO A 143 -19.22 -8.73 -1.24
CA PRO A 143 -19.65 -7.46 -1.81
C PRO A 143 -19.26 -6.25 -0.94
N PRO A 144 -18.87 -5.11 -1.52
CA PRO A 144 -18.44 -3.93 -0.77
C PRO A 144 -19.54 -3.28 0.09
N GLU A 145 -20.81 -3.58 -0.17
CA GLU A 145 -21.95 -3.15 0.65
C GLU A 145 -22.09 -3.91 1.97
N VAL A 146 -21.46 -5.09 2.10
CA VAL A 146 -21.39 -5.82 3.36
C VAL A 146 -20.41 -5.11 4.28
N SER A 147 -20.82 -4.83 5.51
CA SER A 147 -20.00 -4.16 6.54
C SER A 147 -19.74 -5.03 7.77
N GLU A 148 -20.38 -6.20 7.85
CA GLU A 148 -20.21 -7.11 8.97
C GLU A 148 -20.50 -8.57 8.60
N PHE A 149 -19.89 -9.47 9.35
CA PHE A 149 -20.41 -10.80 9.62
C PHE A 149 -20.83 -10.88 11.08
N LYS A 150 -22.04 -11.38 11.33
CA LYS A 150 -22.57 -11.60 12.66
C LYS A 150 -21.95 -12.86 13.28
N GLU A 151 -22.09 -12.95 14.59
CA GLU A 151 -21.68 -14.13 15.34
C GLU A 151 -22.35 -15.40 14.77
N GLY A 152 -21.54 -16.41 14.49
CA GLY A 152 -22.01 -17.69 13.94
C GLY A 152 -22.47 -17.65 12.49
N ASP A 153 -22.15 -16.60 11.71
CA ASP A 153 -22.53 -16.51 10.29
C ASP A 153 -21.85 -17.53 9.39
N SER A 154 -20.65 -18.00 9.76
CA SER A 154 -19.89 -18.97 8.98
C SER A 154 -20.72 -20.22 8.68
N LEU A 155 -20.77 -20.61 7.41
CA LEU A 155 -21.57 -21.67 6.80
C LEU A 155 -23.11 -21.54 6.94
N ARG A 156 -23.62 -20.46 7.54
CA ARG A 156 -25.05 -20.28 7.78
C ARG A 156 -25.62 -19.14 6.95
N ASN A 157 -25.01 -17.96 7.06
CA ASN A 157 -25.56 -16.71 6.54
C ASN A 157 -24.68 -16.05 5.46
N ILE A 158 -23.43 -16.49 5.29
CA ILE A 158 -22.60 -16.04 4.15
C ILE A 158 -23.13 -16.69 2.87
N LYS A 159 -23.56 -15.84 1.91
CA LYS A 159 -24.16 -16.27 0.63
C LYS A 159 -23.39 -15.65 -0.55
N ALA A 160 -23.59 -16.25 -1.71
CA ALA A 160 -23.05 -15.75 -2.96
C ALA A 160 -23.39 -14.26 -3.16
N PRO A 161 -22.46 -13.45 -3.71
CA PRO A 161 -21.19 -13.88 -4.32
C PRO A 161 -20.06 -14.16 -3.31
N ALA A 162 -20.25 -13.87 -2.02
CA ALA A 162 -19.28 -14.22 -0.99
C ALA A 162 -19.17 -15.75 -0.85
N LEU A 163 -17.94 -16.24 -0.71
CA LEU A 163 -17.67 -17.68 -0.64
C LEU A 163 -16.62 -18.00 0.43
N GLU A 164 -16.97 -18.93 1.30
CA GLU A 164 -16.04 -19.54 2.24
C GLU A 164 -15.29 -20.70 1.59
N LEU A 165 -13.96 -20.66 1.68
CA LEU A 165 -13.08 -21.74 1.19
C LEU A 165 -12.69 -22.67 2.35
N LYS A 166 -11.99 -23.77 2.03
CA LYS A 166 -11.45 -24.65 3.06
C LYS A 166 -10.33 -23.94 3.81
N ASN A 167 -10.39 -24.03 5.14
CA ASN A 167 -9.35 -23.56 6.04
C ASN A 167 -8.26 -24.63 6.22
N SER A 168 -7.25 -24.38 7.06
CA SER A 168 -6.14 -25.32 7.29
C SER A 168 -6.56 -26.61 8.04
N TYR A 169 -7.75 -26.64 8.66
CA TYR A 169 -8.34 -27.87 9.21
C TYR A 169 -8.92 -28.79 8.11
N GLY A 170 -9.04 -28.33 6.87
CA GLY A 170 -9.52 -29.12 5.73
C GLY A 170 -11.03 -29.03 5.46
N PHE A 171 -11.77 -28.24 6.24
CA PHE A 171 -13.20 -28.00 6.03
C PHE A 171 -13.48 -26.53 5.68
N LYS A 172 -14.65 -26.25 5.07
CA LYS A 172 -15.04 -24.89 4.70
C LYS A 172 -15.45 -24.06 5.92
N GLY A 173 -15.15 -22.77 5.90
CA GLY A 173 -15.60 -21.83 6.93
C GLY A 173 -14.66 -21.72 8.13
N TYR A 174 -15.20 -21.27 9.25
CA TYR A 174 -14.46 -20.90 10.44
C TYR A 174 -14.04 -22.12 11.28
N GLY A 175 -12.75 -22.23 11.59
CA GLY A 175 -12.22 -23.06 12.66
C GLY A 175 -11.51 -22.17 13.67
N GLY A 176 -11.91 -22.21 14.94
CA GLY A 176 -11.36 -21.35 15.98
C GLY A 176 -9.95 -21.73 16.43
N PRO A 177 -9.35 -20.95 17.35
CA PRO A 177 -8.07 -21.28 17.97
C PRO A 177 -8.02 -22.70 18.54
N GLN A 178 -6.92 -23.41 18.30
CA GLN A 178 -6.59 -24.70 18.94
C GLN A 178 -5.07 -24.89 19.04
N PRO A 179 -4.32 -23.96 19.66
CA PRO A 179 -2.87 -24.05 19.73
C PRO A 179 -2.45 -25.31 20.52
N PRO A 180 -1.28 -25.90 20.27
CA PRO A 180 -0.76 -26.97 21.13
C PRO A 180 -0.56 -26.46 22.58
N PRO A 181 -0.76 -27.30 23.61
CA PRO A 181 -0.50 -26.88 24.99
C PRO A 181 0.96 -26.48 25.21
N GLY A 182 1.19 -25.39 25.95
CA GLY A 182 2.52 -24.93 26.34
C GLY A 182 3.27 -24.12 25.28
N THR A 183 2.62 -23.75 24.17
CA THR A 183 3.24 -22.95 23.10
C THR A 183 3.08 -21.44 23.27
N GLY A 184 2.44 -21.01 24.37
CA GLY A 184 2.16 -19.61 24.66
C GLY A 184 0.97 -19.06 23.86
N ASP A 185 0.83 -17.73 23.89
CA ASP A 185 -0.25 -17.05 23.18
C ASP A 185 0.07 -16.93 21.68
N HIS A 186 -0.81 -17.50 20.85
CA HIS A 186 -0.74 -17.37 19.41
C HIS A 186 -1.51 -16.11 18.95
N PRO A 187 -0.96 -15.32 18.01
CA PRO A 187 -1.66 -14.19 17.39
C PRO A 187 -2.56 -14.65 16.23
N TYR A 188 -3.86 -14.47 16.38
CA TYR A 188 -4.87 -14.69 15.35
C TYR A 188 -5.22 -13.37 14.67
N ILE A 189 -4.69 -13.16 13.47
CA ILE A 189 -4.85 -11.91 12.73
C ILE A 189 -6.03 -12.04 11.76
N PHE A 190 -7.06 -11.23 11.97
CA PHE A 190 -8.10 -10.97 11.00
C PHE A 190 -7.61 -9.88 10.04
N LYS A 191 -7.39 -10.23 8.78
CA LYS A 191 -7.05 -9.31 7.69
C LYS A 191 -8.23 -9.11 6.76
N LEU A 192 -8.51 -7.87 6.43
CA LEU A 192 -9.48 -7.49 5.41
C LEU A 192 -8.75 -6.79 4.27
N PHE A 193 -8.93 -7.28 3.05
CA PHE A 193 -8.37 -6.70 1.84
C PHE A 193 -9.49 -6.10 0.99
N ALA A 194 -9.37 -4.83 0.63
CA ALA A 194 -10.26 -4.16 -0.31
C ALA A 194 -9.67 -4.20 -1.72
N LEU A 195 -10.41 -4.76 -2.67
CA LEU A 195 -9.92 -5.04 -4.02
C LEU A 195 -10.66 -4.22 -5.09
N ARG A 196 -9.94 -3.80 -6.13
CA ARG A 196 -10.50 -3.08 -7.29
C ARG A 196 -11.18 -4.00 -8.33
N VAL A 197 -11.22 -5.30 -8.08
CA VAL A 197 -11.85 -6.32 -8.95
C VAL A 197 -13.03 -6.95 -8.22
N PRO A 198 -14.10 -7.34 -8.94
CA PRO A 198 -15.30 -7.88 -8.31
C PRO A 198 -15.13 -9.34 -7.85
N GLU A 199 -14.15 -10.05 -8.40
CA GLU A 199 -13.93 -11.47 -8.12
C GLU A 199 -12.44 -11.79 -8.16
N ILE A 200 -12.00 -12.64 -7.23
CA ILE A 200 -10.77 -13.39 -7.30
C ILE A 200 -11.07 -14.89 -7.30
N LYS A 201 -10.16 -15.66 -7.89
CA LYS A 201 -10.21 -17.12 -7.90
C LYS A 201 -9.01 -17.66 -7.14
N LEU A 202 -9.29 -18.55 -6.20
CA LEU A 202 -8.30 -19.28 -5.42
C LEU A 202 -8.58 -20.78 -5.54
N SER A 203 -7.60 -21.59 -5.19
CA SER A 203 -7.79 -23.02 -4.99
C SER A 203 -8.83 -23.28 -3.89
N SER A 204 -9.35 -24.51 -3.83
CA SER A 204 -10.39 -24.86 -2.85
C SER A 204 -9.91 -24.79 -1.39
N GLN A 205 -8.59 -24.83 -1.17
CA GLN A 205 -7.91 -24.74 0.12
C GLN A 205 -6.59 -23.98 -0.08
N PRO A 206 -6.64 -22.64 -0.19
CA PRO A 206 -5.47 -21.87 -0.56
C PRO A 206 -4.48 -21.79 0.60
N SER A 207 -3.19 -21.72 0.26
CA SER A 207 -2.17 -21.31 1.23
C SER A 207 -2.24 -19.81 1.49
N TYR A 208 -1.65 -19.34 2.60
CA TYR A 208 -1.61 -17.90 2.89
C TYR A 208 -0.85 -17.13 1.80
N GLU A 209 0.24 -17.70 1.27
CA GLU A 209 0.98 -17.08 0.17
C GLU A 209 0.17 -17.03 -1.13
N GLU A 210 -0.64 -18.05 -1.41
CA GLU A 210 -1.55 -18.04 -2.56
C GLU A 210 -2.57 -16.90 -2.46
N ILE A 211 -3.15 -16.70 -1.27
CA ILE A 211 -4.05 -15.56 -1.02
C ILE A 211 -3.32 -14.25 -1.27
N LEU A 212 -2.14 -14.05 -0.66
CA LEU A 212 -1.37 -12.81 -0.81
C LEU A 212 -1.01 -12.52 -2.27
N LYS A 213 -0.60 -13.54 -3.02
CA LYS A 213 -0.28 -13.43 -4.45
C LYS A 213 -1.50 -13.03 -5.27
N ALA A 214 -2.70 -13.53 -4.94
CA ALA A 214 -3.93 -13.19 -5.63
C ALA A 214 -4.46 -11.79 -5.30
N VAL A 215 -4.35 -11.35 -4.04
CA VAL A 215 -4.91 -10.05 -3.61
C VAL A 215 -4.01 -8.86 -3.96
N ARG A 216 -2.68 -9.00 -3.85
CA ARG A 216 -1.71 -7.89 -3.99
C ARG A 216 -1.85 -7.10 -5.31
N PRO A 217 -2.03 -7.72 -6.50
CA PRO A 217 -2.18 -6.98 -7.76
C PRO A 217 -3.42 -6.10 -7.83
N HIS A 218 -4.43 -6.38 -6.99
CA HIS A 218 -5.73 -5.71 -7.03
C HIS A 218 -6.02 -4.86 -5.80
N LEU A 219 -5.12 -4.90 -4.79
CA LEU A 219 -5.27 -4.24 -3.51
C LEU A 219 -5.45 -2.73 -3.66
N LEU A 220 -6.43 -2.20 -2.95
CA LEU A 220 -6.63 -0.78 -2.71
C LEU A 220 -6.16 -0.42 -1.30
N GLU A 221 -6.61 -1.20 -0.31
CA GLU A 221 -6.24 -1.02 1.09
C GLU A 221 -6.34 -2.35 1.85
N GLU A 222 -5.60 -2.46 2.95
CA GLU A 222 -5.70 -3.56 3.90
C GLU A 222 -5.90 -3.01 5.33
N ALA A 223 -6.64 -3.78 6.13
CA ALA A 223 -6.82 -3.54 7.55
C ALA A 223 -6.62 -4.83 8.33
N GLU A 224 -6.16 -4.72 9.58
CA GLU A 224 -5.96 -5.88 10.43
C GLU A 224 -6.42 -5.65 11.86
N PHE A 225 -6.80 -6.74 12.52
CA PHE A 225 -7.18 -6.81 13.92
C PHE A 225 -6.69 -8.12 14.50
N THR A 226 -6.03 -8.08 15.65
CA THR A 226 -5.39 -9.25 16.24
C THR A 226 -6.06 -9.63 17.55
N LEU A 227 -6.32 -10.93 17.74
CA LEU A 227 -6.68 -11.49 19.04
C LEU A 227 -5.66 -12.55 19.44
N TYR A 228 -5.50 -12.75 20.75
CA TYR A 228 -4.57 -13.73 21.30
C TYR A 228 -5.29 -14.85 22.03
N PHE A 229 -4.83 -16.08 21.83
CA PHE A 229 -5.23 -17.25 22.60
C PHE A 229 -4.07 -18.23 22.74
N GLY A 230 -3.93 -18.83 23.92
CA GLY A 230 -2.94 -19.85 24.25
C GLY A 230 -3.56 -20.84 25.25
N ARG A 231 -2.95 -22.02 25.39
CA ARG A 231 -3.33 -23.01 26.41
C ARG A 231 -2.13 -23.84 26.87
#